data_AF-A0A2S5ITY5-F1
#
_entry.id   AF-A0A2S5ITY5-F1
#
_cell.length_a   1.000
_cell.length_b   1.000
_cell.length_c   1.000
_cell.angle_alpha   90.00
_cell.angle_beta   90.00
_cell.angle_gamma   90.00
#
_symmetry.space_group_name_H-M   'P 1'
#
loop_
_entity.id
_entity.type
_entity.pdbx_description
1 polymer ?
#
loop_
_entity_poly.entity_id
_entity_poly.type
_entity_poly.pdbx_seq_one_letter_code
_entity_poly.pdbx_strand_id
1 'polypeptide(L)'
;MCGACGRTVIADPVLGSTRATRDLLLVAHVVNAVTAGLPGAPVVRVAGDRWLVAGSTGRTSACDTVRDLWRAMVDHYGRGAACSLADRLARSLPGASPLADGVLREGMAAANDTRSGAIIS
;
A
#
# COMPACT_ATOMS: atom_id res chain seq x y z
N MET A 1 -9.66 -12.11 16.36
CA MET A 1 -8.57 -13.08 16.57
C MET A 1 -8.77 -14.26 15.63
N CYS A 2 -7.74 -14.71 14.92
CA CYS A 2 -7.77 -15.95 14.13
C CYS A 2 -7.70 -17.15 15.09
N GLY A 3 -8.77 -17.93 15.21
CA GLY A 3 -8.85 -19.08 16.14
C GLY A 3 -7.87 -20.22 15.86
N ALA A 4 -7.24 -20.25 14.67
CA ALA A 4 -6.29 -21.29 14.27
C ALA A 4 -4.81 -20.91 14.46
N CYS A 5 -4.51 -19.62 14.65
CA CYS A 5 -3.14 -19.11 14.56
C CYS A 5 -2.74 -18.13 15.68
N GLY A 6 -3.65 -17.81 16.61
CA GLY A 6 -3.39 -16.96 17.78
C GLY A 6 -3.05 -15.50 17.47
N ARG A 7 -2.97 -15.11 16.19
CA ARG A 7 -2.61 -13.76 15.76
C ARG A 7 -3.80 -12.79 15.80
N THR A 8 -3.50 -11.58 16.27
CA THR A 8 -4.39 -10.43 16.18
C THR A 8 -4.48 -10.01 14.72
N VAL A 9 -5.56 -10.40 14.05
CA VAL A 9 -5.88 -9.88 12.72
C VAL A 9 -6.31 -8.43 12.91
N ILE A 10 -5.46 -7.49 12.50
CA ILE A 10 -5.82 -6.08 12.41
C ILE A 10 -6.83 -5.97 11.26
N ALA A 11 -8.02 -5.46 11.57
CA ALA A 11 -9.04 -5.22 10.57
C ALA A 11 -8.51 -4.18 9.58
N ASP A 12 -8.47 -4.56 8.31
CA ASP A 12 -8.05 -3.66 7.25
C ASP A 12 -9.30 -2.89 6.76
N PRO A 13 -9.27 -1.55 6.67
CA PRO A 13 -10.45 -0.79 6.21
C PRO A 13 -10.92 -1.15 4.79
N VAL A 14 -10.02 -1.66 3.95
CA VAL A 14 -10.27 -2.05 2.55
C VAL A 14 -10.68 -3.52 2.45
N LEU A 15 -10.05 -4.43 3.21
CA LEU A 15 -10.34 -5.87 3.15
C LEU A 15 -11.31 -6.38 4.23
N GLY A 16 -11.61 -5.57 5.24
CA GLY A 16 -12.38 -5.98 6.41
C GLY A 16 -11.65 -6.98 7.30
N SER A 17 -12.42 -7.84 7.98
CA SER A 17 -11.92 -8.84 8.93
C SER A 17 -11.45 -10.15 8.29
N THR A 18 -11.82 -10.40 7.03
CA THR A 18 -11.53 -11.65 6.33
C THR A 18 -10.62 -11.37 5.16
N ARG A 19 -9.44 -12.01 5.15
CA ARG A 19 -8.43 -11.82 4.09
C ARG A 19 -8.39 -13.04 3.20
N ALA A 20 -9.09 -12.99 2.07
CA ALA A 20 -8.89 -14.02 1.06
C ALA A 20 -7.53 -13.80 0.37
N THR A 21 -6.81 -14.89 0.08
CA THR A 21 -5.53 -14.83 -0.66
C THR A 21 -5.67 -14.08 -1.98
N ARG A 22 -6.82 -14.25 -2.66
CA ARG A 22 -7.16 -13.53 -3.88
C ARG A 22 -7.11 -12.01 -3.67
N ASP A 23 -7.70 -11.50 -2.60
CA ASP A 23 -7.77 -10.07 -2.35
C ASP A 23 -6.38 -9.52 -2.00
N LEU A 24 -5.59 -10.27 -1.21
CA LEU A 24 -4.19 -9.92 -0.93
C LEU A 24 -3.37 -9.78 -2.23
N LEU A 25 -3.54 -10.71 -3.17
CA LEU A 25 -2.88 -10.69 -4.47
C LEU A 25 -3.37 -9.52 -5.34
N LEU A 26 -4.67 -9.23 -5.35
CA LEU A 26 -5.24 -8.11 -6.09
C LEU A 26 -4.72 -6.77 -5.56
N VAL A 27 -4.65 -6.58 -4.25
CA VAL A 27 -4.05 -5.39 -3.63
C VAL A 27 -2.61 -5.23 -4.09
N ALA A 28 -1.78 -6.28 -3.97
CA ALA A 28 -0.39 -6.23 -4.39
C ALA A 28 -0.24 -5.90 -5.88
N HIS A 29 -1.09 -6.46 -6.73
CA HIS A 29 -1.12 -6.17 -8.15
C HIS A 29 -1.47 -4.71 -8.45
N VAL A 30 -2.54 -4.18 -7.84
CA VAL A 30 -2.96 -2.78 -8.00
C VAL A 30 -1.83 -1.83 -7.59
N VAL A 31 -1.22 -2.04 -6.43
CA VAL A 31 -0.13 -1.19 -5.95
C VAL A 31 1.05 -1.23 -6.92
N ASN A 32 1.52 -2.42 -7.30
CA ASN A 32 2.63 -2.57 -8.25
C ASN A 32 2.32 -1.97 -9.63
N ALA A 33 1.08 -2.04 -10.09
CA ALA A 33 0.67 -1.46 -11.37
C ALA A 33 0.72 0.07 -11.34
N VAL A 34 0.26 0.70 -10.27
CA VAL A 34 0.33 2.17 -10.10
C VAL A 34 1.77 2.66 -10.06
N THR A 35 2.64 1.90 -9.41
CA THR A 35 4.05 2.25 -9.21
C THR A 35 4.98 1.78 -10.32
N ALA A 36 4.46 1.00 -11.28
CA ALA A 36 5.23 0.50 -12.41
C ALA A 36 5.90 1.64 -13.19
N GLY A 37 7.18 1.47 -13.51
CA GLY A 37 7.97 2.45 -14.26
C GLY A 37 8.42 3.67 -13.44
N LEU A 38 8.23 3.70 -12.11
CA LEU A 38 8.97 4.63 -11.26
C LEU A 38 10.39 4.08 -11.00
N PRO A 39 11.45 4.88 -11.20
CA PRO A 39 12.81 4.44 -10.92
C PRO A 39 12.99 4.14 -9.43
N GLY A 40 13.59 3.00 -9.11
CA GLY A 40 13.80 2.58 -7.72
C GLY A 40 12.51 2.16 -6.99
N ALA A 41 11.42 1.89 -7.72
CA ALA A 41 10.15 1.49 -7.15
C ALA A 41 10.29 0.27 -6.21
N PRO A 42 9.89 0.39 -4.93
CA PRO A 42 9.72 -0.78 -4.11
C PRO A 42 8.68 -1.73 -4.72
N VAL A 43 8.90 -3.04 -4.55
CA VAL A 43 8.01 -4.08 -5.06
C VAL A 43 7.21 -4.68 -3.91
N VAL A 44 5.90 -4.80 -4.12
CA VAL A 44 4.99 -5.44 -3.17
C VAL A 44 4.82 -6.91 -3.50
N ARG A 45 4.91 -7.76 -2.48
CA ARG A 45 4.66 -9.20 -2.55
C ARG A 45 3.73 -9.65 -1.43
N VAL A 46 2.90 -10.65 -1.68
CA VAL A 46 2.11 -11.31 -0.63
C VAL A 46 2.99 -12.33 0.09
N ALA A 47 2.95 -12.35 1.42
CA ALA A 47 3.67 -13.31 2.25
C ALA A 47 2.73 -13.82 3.36
N GLY A 48 2.07 -14.96 3.12
CA GLY A 48 1.02 -15.43 4.02
C GLY A 48 -0.21 -14.50 3.97
N ASP A 49 -0.57 -13.92 5.11
CA ASP A 49 -1.74 -13.04 5.31
C ASP A 49 -1.40 -11.53 5.29
N ARG A 50 -0.18 -11.19 4.91
CA ARG A 50 0.37 -9.82 4.89
C ARG A 50 1.12 -9.51 3.60
N TRP A 51 1.57 -8.27 3.48
CA TRP A 51 2.42 -7.83 2.38
C TRP A 51 3.85 -7.57 2.84
N LEU A 52 4.79 -7.79 1.92
CA LEU A 52 6.17 -7.36 2.03
C LEU A 52 6.45 -6.31 0.96
N VAL A 53 7.00 -5.18 1.39
CA VAL A 53 7.52 -4.12 0.52
C VAL A 53 9.03 -4.26 0.48
N ALA A 54 9.58 -4.58 -0.68
CA ALA A 54 11.02 -4.69 -0.88
C ALA A 54 11.53 -3.47 -1.63
N GLY A 55 12.30 -2.61 -0.96
CA GLY A 55 12.95 -1.46 -1.59
C GLY A 55 14.26 -1.83 -2.31
N SER A 56 14.73 -0.91 -3.16
CA SER A 56 16.00 -1.05 -3.89
C SER A 56 17.24 -1.12 -3.00
N THR A 57 17.15 -0.63 -1.76
CA THR A 57 18.22 -0.65 -0.75
C THR A 57 18.29 -1.96 0.04
N GLY A 58 17.49 -2.97 -0.31
CA GLY A 58 17.41 -4.24 0.42
C GLY A 58 16.60 -4.18 1.71
N ARG A 59 16.14 -3.00 2.14
CA ARG A 59 15.22 -2.86 3.27
C ARG A 59 13.87 -3.44 2.89
N THR A 60 13.36 -4.34 3.73
CA THR A 60 12.03 -4.91 3.60
C THR A 60 11.14 -4.45 4.74
N SER A 61 9.91 -4.08 4.41
CA SER A 61 8.89 -3.67 5.38
C SER A 61 7.72 -4.62 5.28
N ALA A 62 7.26 -5.11 6.42
CA ALA A 62 6.13 -6.01 6.46
C ALA A 62 4.88 -5.23 6.88
N CYS A 63 3.84 -5.30 6.05
CA CYS A 63 2.68 -4.43 6.14
C CYS A 63 1.44 -5.27 6.35
N ASP A 64 0.70 -4.95 7.39
CA ASP A 64 -0.51 -5.68 7.76
C ASP A 64 -1.76 -4.97 7.21
N THR A 65 -1.74 -3.67 6.92
CA THR A 65 -2.87 -2.99 6.26
C THR A 65 -2.49 -2.38 4.92
N VAL A 66 -3.48 -2.09 4.06
CA VAL A 66 -3.31 -1.33 2.82
C VAL A 66 -2.77 0.08 3.09
N ARG A 67 -3.16 0.69 4.23
CA ARG A 67 -2.62 1.98 4.67
C ARG A 67 -1.14 1.88 5.04
N ASP A 68 -0.75 0.85 5.80
CA ASP A 68 0.66 0.59 6.14
C ASP A 68 1.50 0.30 4.89
N LEU A 69 0.91 -0.42 3.94
CA LEU A 69 1.52 -0.73 2.66
C LEU A 69 1.86 0.57 1.91
N TRP A 70 0.90 1.47 1.75
CA TRP A 70 1.15 2.75 1.08
C TRP A 70 2.10 3.67 1.83
N ARG A 71 2.05 3.69 3.17
CA ARG A 71 3.04 4.42 3.99
C ARG A 71 4.46 3.91 3.73
N ALA A 72 4.66 2.60 3.75
CA ALA A 72 5.96 2.00 3.44
C ALA A 72 6.41 2.36 2.01
N MET A 73 5.50 2.31 1.02
CA MET A 73 5.82 2.74 -0.36
C MET A 73 6.28 4.20 -0.41
N VAL A 74 5.55 5.12 0.24
CA VAL A 74 5.91 6.54 0.29
C VAL A 74 7.26 6.75 0.97
N ASP A 75 7.52 6.07 2.09
CA ASP A 75 8.79 6.14 2.80
C ASP A 75 9.97 5.65 1.95
N HIS A 76 9.73 4.65 1.10
CA HIS A 76 10.73 4.12 0.16
C HIS A 76 11.01 5.05 -1.02
N TYR A 77 10.01 5.80 -1.51
CA TYR A 77 10.17 6.79 -2.57
C TYR A 77 10.79 8.11 -2.10
N GLY A 78 10.64 8.43 -0.81
CA GLY A 78 11.06 9.72 -0.26
C GLY A 78 10.17 10.89 -0.73
N ARG A 79 10.40 12.07 -0.12
CA ARG A 79 9.52 13.25 -0.31
C ARG A 79 9.42 13.71 -1.77
N GLY A 80 10.47 13.56 -2.58
CA GLY A 80 10.49 14.04 -3.97
C GLY A 80 9.58 13.25 -4.92
N ALA A 81 9.44 11.94 -4.72
CA ALA A 81 8.59 11.09 -5.56
C ALA A 81 7.16 10.91 -4.98
N ALA A 82 6.86 11.45 -3.80
CA ALA A 82 5.52 11.44 -3.24
C ALA A 82 4.51 12.25 -4.09
N CYS A 83 4.93 13.37 -4.69
CA CYS A 83 4.07 14.15 -5.59
C CYS A 83 3.72 13.39 -6.87
N SER A 84 4.71 12.74 -7.50
CA SER A 84 4.47 11.95 -8.70
C SER A 84 3.62 10.70 -8.42
N LEU A 85 3.73 10.13 -7.22
CA LEU A 85 2.86 9.06 -6.75
C LEU A 85 1.42 9.55 -6.56
N ALA A 86 1.22 10.70 -5.92
CA ALA A 86 -0.11 11.30 -5.74
C ALA A 86 -0.79 11.59 -7.10
N ASP A 87 -0.05 12.13 -8.07
CA ASP A 87 -0.56 12.37 -9.42
C ASP A 87 -0.94 11.08 -10.15
N ARG A 88 -0.16 10.01 -9.97
CA ARG A 88 -0.48 8.69 -10.52
C ARG A 88 -1.75 8.11 -9.89
N LEU A 89 -1.85 8.16 -8.56
CA LEU A 89 -3.03 7.72 -7.83
C LEU A 89 -4.28 8.47 -8.28
N ALA A 90 -4.17 9.79 -8.50
CA ALA A 90 -5.27 10.60 -9.02
C ALA A 90 -5.72 10.18 -10.42
N ARG A 91 -4.77 9.88 -11.32
CA ARG A 91 -5.07 9.38 -12.67
C ARG A 91 -5.63 7.96 -12.69
N SER A 92 -5.31 7.15 -11.68
CA SER A 92 -5.80 5.78 -11.56
C SER A 92 -7.19 5.69 -10.93
N LEU A 93 -7.72 6.80 -10.39
CA LEU A 93 -9.07 6.87 -9.85
C LEU A 93 -10.09 7.26 -10.94
N PRO A 94 -11.31 6.68 -10.90
CA PRO A 94 -11.76 5.63 -10.00
C PRO A 94 -11.12 4.27 -10.34
N GLY A 95 -10.98 3.41 -9.32
CA GLY A 95 -10.44 2.07 -9.52
C GLY A 95 -11.35 1.19 -10.40
N ALA A 96 -10.77 0.22 -11.10
CA ALA A 96 -11.51 -0.72 -11.97
C ALA A 96 -12.46 -1.68 -11.20
N SER A 97 -12.39 -1.69 -9.86
CA SER A 97 -13.26 -2.45 -8.98
C SER A 97 -13.37 -1.74 -7.63
N PRO A 98 -14.39 -2.05 -6.79
CA PRO A 98 -14.49 -1.47 -5.44
C PRO A 98 -13.25 -1.71 -4.58
N LEU A 99 -12.63 -2.88 -4.72
CA LEU A 99 -11.37 -3.20 -4.03
C LEU A 99 -10.23 -2.31 -4.53
N ALA A 100 -10.05 -2.20 -5.85
CA ALA A 100 -9.01 -1.34 -6.42
C ALA A 100 -9.22 0.13 -6.04
N ASP A 101 -10.47 0.60 -6.04
CA ASP A 101 -10.85 1.94 -5.65
C ASP A 101 -10.51 2.22 -4.17
N GLY A 102 -10.82 1.27 -3.27
CA GLY A 102 -10.42 1.35 -1.86
C GLY A 102 -8.90 1.40 -1.67
N VAL A 103 -8.15 0.56 -2.41
CA VAL A 103 -6.68 0.57 -2.38
C VAL A 103 -6.12 1.92 -2.82
N LEU A 104 -6.62 2.49 -3.91
CA LEU A 104 -6.14 3.76 -4.45
C LEU A 104 -6.45 4.93 -3.51
N ARG A 105 -7.64 4.94 -2.88
CA ARG A 105 -8.01 5.97 -1.89
C ARG A 105 -7.11 5.94 -0.66
N GLU A 106 -6.81 4.75 -0.12
CA GLU A 106 -5.84 4.62 0.98
C GLU A 106 -4.44 5.11 0.58
N GLY A 107 -4.03 4.87 -0.67
CA GLY A 107 -2.78 5.40 -1.20
C GLY A 107 -2.75 6.91 -1.26
N MET A 108 -3.85 7.53 -1.72
CA MET A 108 -3.96 8.98 -1.77
C MET A 108 -3.95 9.61 -0.38
N ALA A 109 -4.63 8.98 0.58
CA ALA A 109 -4.63 9.43 1.96
C ALA A 109 -3.24 9.29 2.62
N ALA A 110 -2.51 8.21 2.35
CA ALA A 110 -1.12 8.05 2.82
C ALA A 110 -0.18 9.11 2.21
N ALA A 111 -0.29 9.39 0.91
CA ALA A 111 0.51 10.42 0.25
C ALA A 111 0.22 11.83 0.80
N ASN A 112 -1.04 12.12 1.13
CA ASN A 112 -1.46 13.38 1.73
C ASN A 112 -0.94 13.54 3.17
N ASP A 113 -0.97 12.49 4.00
CA ASP A 113 -0.40 12.51 5.35
C ASP A 113 1.07 12.96 5.32
N THR A 114 1.87 12.40 4.40
CA THR A 114 3.29 12.74 4.26
C THR A 114 3.51 14.19 3.79
N ARG A 115 2.61 14.71 2.93
CA ARG A 115 2.64 16.12 2.51
C ARG A 115 2.30 17.05 3.67
N SER A 116 1.27 16.74 4.46
CA SER A 116 0.85 17.55 5.61
C SER A 116 1.85 17.52 6.76
N GLY A 117 2.48 16.37 7.02
CA GLY A 117 3.55 16.25 8.01
C GLY A 117 4.82 17.04 7.65
N ALA A 118 5.01 17.37 6.37
CA ALA A 118 6.12 18.21 5.92
C ALA A 118 5.94 19.72 6.22
N ILE A 119 4.73 20.17 6.59
CA ILE A 119 4.43 21.59 6.86
C ILE A 119 4.83 21.99 8.30
N ILE A 120 5.13 21.01 9.17
CA ILE A 120 5.33 21.21 10.62
C ILE A 120 6.75 20.80 11.09
N SER A 121 7.73 20.65 10.20
CA SER A 121 9.12 20.32 10.56
C SER A 121 10.13 21.18 9.81
#